data_AF-A0A818BA63-F1
#
_entry.id   AF-A0A818BA63-F1
#
_cell.length_a   1.000
_cell.length_b   1.000
_cell.length_c   1.000
_cell.angle_alpha   90.00
_cell.angle_beta   90.00
_cell.angle_gamma   90.00
#
_symmetry.space_group_name_H-M   'P 1'
#
loop_
_entity.id
_entity.type
_entity.pdbx_description
1 polymer ?
#
loop_
_entity_poly.entity_id
_entity_poly.type
_entity_poly.pdbx_seq_one_letter_code
_entity_poly.pdbx_strand_id
1 'polypeptide(L)'
;MHPNPPWHIVNSELVCLPLFWTVAIYTCQLLRNNLRRKKQSNQVKWPVDAIAINFGQWESAGSTVKYALDCHGHAHLLLTLDFIDQCDEKFYPALKGRQDAPPYYLYENAKCLEDERLHGYEMRVLQQDMKICLTNIEQIKAKETEQDEKISNMRNIFERSIKSQDDNQDTGSWKSSL
;
A
#
# COMPACT_ATOMS: atom_id res chain seq x y z
N MET A 1 0.38 19.53 9.81
CA MET A 1 0.60 19.31 8.36
C MET A 1 0.61 20.67 7.70
N HIS A 2 1.71 21.04 7.04
CA HIS A 2 1.71 22.23 6.19
C HIS A 2 0.95 21.91 4.90
N PRO A 3 0.08 22.80 4.39
CA PRO A 3 -0.52 22.59 3.08
C PRO A 3 0.58 22.50 2.04
N ASN A 4 0.43 21.56 1.09
CA ASN A 4 1.33 21.50 -0.05
C ASN A 4 1.34 22.87 -0.75
N PRO A 5 2.50 23.36 -1.17
CA PRO A 5 2.56 24.60 -1.93
C PRO A 5 1.66 24.50 -3.16
N PRO A 6 1.03 25.60 -3.63
CA PRO A 6 0.10 25.59 -4.75
C PRO A 6 0.75 25.18 -6.10
N TRP A 7 2.08 25.05 -6.14
CA TRP A 7 2.86 24.56 -7.29
C TRP A 7 3.30 23.09 -7.17
N HIS A 8 2.86 22.38 -6.14
CA HIS A 8 3.17 20.97 -5.98
C HIS A 8 2.29 20.11 -6.89
N ILE A 9 2.91 19.41 -7.84
CA ILE A 9 2.27 18.47 -8.76
C ILE A 9 2.71 17.04 -8.39
N VAL A 10 1.81 16.05 -8.51
CA VAL A 10 2.18 14.65 -8.28
C VAL A 10 3.03 14.13 -9.44
N ASN A 11 3.93 13.18 -9.19
CA ASN A 11 4.86 12.71 -10.22
C ASN A 11 4.16 12.09 -11.43
N SER A 12 3.01 11.44 -11.22
CA SER A 12 2.18 10.89 -12.29
C SER A 12 1.61 11.97 -13.22
N GLU A 13 1.32 13.16 -12.70
CA GLU A 13 0.90 14.32 -13.50
C GLU A 13 2.09 15.03 -14.12
N LEU A 14 3.23 15.12 -13.40
CA LEU A 14 4.48 15.70 -13.91
C LEU A 14 4.94 15.03 -15.21
N VAL A 15 4.87 13.69 -15.29
CA VAL A 15 5.30 12.97 -16.50
C VAL A 15 4.37 13.15 -17.68
N CYS A 16 3.17 13.67 -17.48
CA CYS A 16 2.28 14.06 -18.57
C CYS A 16 2.64 15.44 -19.14
N LEU A 17 3.49 16.23 -18.46
CA LEU A 17 3.90 17.55 -18.92
C LEU A 17 5.01 17.44 -19.98
N PRO A 18 4.92 18.19 -21.11
CA PRO A 18 5.98 18.22 -22.13
C PRO A 18 7.34 18.63 -21.59
N LEU A 19 7.36 19.47 -20.55
CA LEU A 19 8.60 19.93 -19.91
C LEU A 19 9.41 18.76 -19.35
N PHE A 20 8.75 17.77 -18.73
CA PHE A 20 9.42 16.59 -18.19
C PHE A 20 10.18 15.83 -19.28
N TRP A 21 9.50 15.53 -20.39
CA TRP A 21 10.12 14.81 -21.51
C TRP A 21 11.19 15.62 -22.22
N THR A 22 11.04 16.95 -22.27
CA THR A 22 12.09 17.84 -22.79
C THR A 22 13.38 17.69 -21.99
N VAL A 23 13.28 17.70 -20.65
CA VAL A 23 14.43 17.51 -19.75
C VAL A 23 14.99 16.10 -19.85
N ALA A 24 14.14 15.08 -19.95
CA ALA A 24 14.57 13.69 -20.11
C ALA A 24 15.36 13.47 -21.40
N ILE A 25 14.85 13.99 -22.53
CA ILE A 25 15.53 13.94 -23.83
C ILE A 25 16.83 14.74 -23.78
N TYR A 26 16.85 15.93 -23.16
CA TYR A 26 18.05 16.73 -23.00
C TYR A 26 19.14 15.97 -22.24
N THR A 27 18.78 15.27 -21.17
CA THR A 27 19.71 14.40 -20.42
C THR A 27 20.29 13.30 -21.32
N CYS A 28 19.47 12.66 -22.15
CA CYS A 28 19.94 11.65 -23.11
C CYS A 28 20.89 12.26 -24.16
N GLN A 29 20.61 13.48 -24.62
CA GLN A 29 21.49 14.21 -25.53
C GLN A 29 22.84 14.55 -24.88
N LEU A 30 22.86 14.90 -23.59
CA LEU A 30 24.10 15.13 -22.84
C LEU A 30 24.96 13.88 -22.78
N LEU A 31 24.37 12.70 -22.50
CA LEU A 31 25.09 11.43 -22.52
C LEU A 31 25.75 11.18 -23.88
N ARG A 32 24.99 11.34 -24.96
CA ARG A 32 25.48 11.21 -26.33
C ARG A 32 26.61 12.20 -26.63
N ASN A 33 26.42 13.47 -26.31
CA ASN A 33 27.37 14.54 -26.62
C ASN A 33 28.67 14.38 -25.84
N ASN A 34 28.60 13.92 -24.59
CA ASN A 34 29.79 13.61 -23.80
C ASN A 34 30.59 12.47 -24.42
N LEU A 35 29.94 11.40 -24.88
CA LEU A 35 30.62 10.30 -25.56
C LEU A 35 31.21 10.75 -26.91
N ARG A 36 30.48 11.56 -27.69
CA ARG A 36 30.97 12.17 -28.94
C ARG A 36 32.24 12.98 -28.73
N ARG A 37 32.24 13.86 -27.72
CA ARG A 37 33.40 14.70 -27.38
C ARG A 37 34.61 13.87 -27.01
N LYS A 38 34.44 12.83 -26.18
CA LYS A 38 35.56 11.97 -25.76
C LYS A 38 36.12 11.13 -26.89
N LYS A 39 35.26 10.53 -27.72
CA LYS A 39 35.69 9.70 -28.86
C LYS A 39 36.14 10.53 -30.07
N GLN A 40 35.96 11.85 -30.04
CA GLN A 40 36.18 12.75 -31.18
C GLN A 40 35.51 12.22 -32.45
N SER A 41 34.33 11.60 -32.31
CA SER A 41 33.62 10.92 -33.39
C SER A 41 32.19 11.43 -33.48
N ASN A 42 31.77 11.77 -34.70
CA ASN A 42 30.40 12.16 -35.00
C ASN A 42 29.45 10.97 -35.14
N GLN A 43 29.99 9.74 -35.19
CA GLN A 43 29.22 8.51 -35.45
C GLN A 43 28.54 7.91 -34.22
N VAL A 44 28.60 8.57 -33.05
CA VAL A 44 27.90 8.09 -31.85
C VAL A 44 26.38 8.13 -32.08
N LYS A 45 25.77 6.94 -31.97
CA LYS A 45 24.32 6.72 -32.08
C LYS A 45 23.58 7.25 -30.86
N TRP A 46 22.26 7.11 -30.88
CA TRP A 46 21.42 7.46 -29.74
C TRP A 46 21.70 6.50 -28.56
N PRO A 47 21.83 6.99 -27.31
CA PRO A 47 22.36 6.18 -26.21
C PRO A 47 21.31 5.43 -25.41
N VAL A 48 20.00 5.68 -25.62
CA VAL A 48 18.90 5.17 -24.77
C VAL A 48 17.88 4.42 -25.62
N ASP A 49 17.59 3.16 -25.28
CA ASP A 49 16.51 2.38 -25.89
C ASP A 49 15.14 2.77 -25.34
N ALA A 50 15.05 2.95 -24.02
CA ALA A 50 13.79 3.27 -23.35
C ALA A 50 14.01 4.09 -22.08
N ILE A 51 12.96 4.81 -21.68
CA ILE A 51 12.85 5.47 -20.38
C ILE A 51 11.69 4.80 -19.66
N ALA A 52 11.98 4.12 -18.54
CA ALA A 52 10.96 3.51 -17.70
C ALA A 52 10.79 4.37 -16.44
N ILE A 53 9.54 4.58 -16.03
CA ILE A 53 9.25 5.40 -14.85
C ILE A 53 8.36 4.60 -13.93
N ASN A 54 8.84 4.39 -12.72
CA ASN A 54 8.10 3.70 -11.68
C ASN A 54 7.55 4.74 -10.71
N PHE A 55 6.25 4.64 -10.43
CA PHE A 55 5.57 5.44 -9.41
C PHE A 55 5.05 4.47 -8.36
N GLY A 56 5.22 4.81 -7.09
CA GLY A 56 4.42 4.20 -6.03
C GLY A 56 5.18 3.81 -4.78
N GLN A 57 4.47 3.06 -3.94
CA GLN A 57 4.79 2.76 -2.55
C GLN A 57 6.00 1.84 -2.36
N TRP A 58 6.52 1.25 -3.44
CA TRP A 58 7.61 0.29 -3.47
C TRP A 58 8.84 0.75 -2.66
N GLU A 59 9.26 2.01 -2.79
CA GLU A 59 10.38 2.57 -2.01
C GLU A 59 9.96 3.27 -0.71
N SER A 60 8.67 3.57 -0.59
CA SER A 60 8.10 4.27 0.55
C SER A 60 7.51 3.30 1.58
N ALA A 61 7.72 1.99 1.42
CA ALA A 61 7.15 0.95 2.27
C ALA A 61 7.51 1.09 3.76
N GLY A 62 8.56 1.86 4.09
CA GLY A 62 8.94 2.23 5.46
C GLY A 62 8.60 3.68 5.86
N SER A 63 7.97 4.48 5.01
CA SER A 63 7.68 5.89 5.30
C SER A 63 6.45 6.03 6.19
N THR A 64 6.61 6.70 7.33
CA THR A 64 5.51 7.04 8.25
C THR A 64 4.63 8.18 7.74
N VAL A 65 4.99 8.81 6.62
CA VAL A 65 4.28 9.96 6.06
C VAL A 65 3.30 9.48 4.99
N LYS A 66 2.00 9.53 5.30
CA LYS A 66 0.88 9.12 4.42
C LYS A 66 0.91 9.70 3.00
N TYR A 67 1.56 10.85 2.79
CA TYR A 67 1.69 11.49 1.47
C TYR A 67 3.03 11.23 0.77
N ALA A 68 4.04 10.67 1.45
CA ALA A 68 5.31 10.31 0.80
C ALA A 68 5.14 9.18 -0.23
N LEU A 69 4.03 8.44 -0.12
CA LEU A 69 3.63 7.30 -0.95
C LEU A 69 3.38 7.67 -2.43
N ASP A 70 3.05 8.93 -2.72
CA ASP A 70 2.77 9.43 -4.08
C ASP A 70 3.82 10.43 -4.60
N CYS A 71 4.82 10.77 -3.77
CA CYS A 71 5.80 11.81 -4.06
C CYS A 71 7.13 11.30 -4.64
N HIS A 72 7.35 9.98 -4.68
CA HIS A 72 8.58 9.38 -5.21
C HIS A 72 8.32 8.69 -6.55
N GLY A 73 9.10 9.09 -7.55
CA GLY A 73 9.10 8.49 -8.87
C GLY A 73 10.54 8.28 -9.30
N HIS A 74 10.87 7.08 -9.75
CA HIS A 74 12.19 6.78 -10.30
C HIS A 74 12.13 6.65 -11.80
N ALA A 75 12.95 7.46 -12.47
CA ALA A 75 13.19 7.33 -13.90
C ALA A 75 14.44 6.48 -14.13
N HIS A 76 14.28 5.40 -14.88
CA HIS A 76 15.33 4.51 -15.33
C HIS A 76 15.60 4.77 -16.81
N LEU A 77 16.86 5.07 -17.15
CA LEU A 77 17.31 5.14 -18.54
C LEU A 77 17.89 3.77 -18.91
N LEU A 78 17.27 3.10 -19.88
CA LEU A 78 17.77 1.86 -20.46
C LEU A 78 18.74 2.23 -21.57
N LEU A 79 20.03 2.08 -21.30
CA LEU A 79 21.09 2.42 -22.25
C LEU A 79 21.25 1.32 -23.30
N THR A 80 21.58 1.72 -24.53
CA THR A 80 21.88 0.76 -25.61
C THR A 80 23.18 0.02 -25.31
N LEU A 81 23.26 -1.27 -25.69
CA LEU A 81 24.51 -2.04 -25.57
C LEU A 81 25.67 -1.37 -26.31
N ASP A 82 25.41 -0.86 -27.53
CA ASP A 82 26.39 -0.11 -28.32
C ASP A 82 26.93 1.11 -27.56
N PHE A 83 26.08 1.83 -26.84
CA PHE A 83 26.53 2.95 -26.01
C PHE A 83 27.37 2.48 -24.82
N ILE A 84 26.94 1.42 -24.12
CA ILE A 84 27.67 0.88 -22.97
C ILE A 84 29.05 0.36 -23.40
N ASP A 85 29.14 -0.36 -24.53
CA ASP A 85 30.41 -0.88 -25.07
C ASP A 85 31.39 0.24 -25.43
N GLN A 86 30.87 1.38 -25.89
CA GLN A 86 31.67 2.56 -26.18
C GLN A 86 32.10 3.32 -24.91
N CYS A 87 31.42 3.13 -23.78
CA CYS A 87 31.78 3.70 -22.49
C CYS A 87 32.96 2.92 -21.89
N ASP A 88 34.18 3.38 -22.17
CA ASP A 88 35.39 2.81 -21.56
C ASP A 88 35.44 3.01 -20.03
N GLU A 89 36.41 2.36 -19.37
CA GLU A 89 36.65 2.45 -17.92
C GLU A 89 36.93 3.89 -17.43
N LYS A 90 37.22 4.83 -18.33
CA LYS A 90 37.46 6.25 -18.02
C LYS A 90 36.22 7.12 -18.25
N PHE A 91 35.14 6.60 -18.84
CA PHE A 91 33.86 7.29 -18.99
C PHE A 91 32.99 7.08 -17.77
N TYR A 92 32.57 5.84 -17.52
CA TYR A 92 31.77 5.44 -16.37
C TYR A 92 31.95 3.93 -16.12
N PRO A 93 32.96 3.51 -15.33
CA PRO A 93 33.24 2.09 -15.12
C PRO A 93 32.07 1.31 -14.49
N ALA A 94 31.20 1.99 -13.73
CA ALA A 94 29.99 1.42 -13.16
C ALA A 94 28.95 0.96 -14.21
N LEU A 95 28.97 1.49 -15.44
CA LEU A 95 28.05 1.08 -16.50
C LEU A 95 28.45 -0.27 -17.12
N LYS A 96 29.76 -0.54 -17.20
CA LYS A 96 30.30 -1.79 -17.75
C LYS A 96 29.99 -3.00 -16.86
N GLY A 97 29.95 -2.79 -15.53
CA GLY A 97 29.57 -3.83 -14.57
C GLY A 97 28.11 -4.29 -14.64
N ARG A 98 27.27 -3.70 -15.50
CA ARG A 98 25.87 -4.10 -15.72
C ARG A 98 25.64 -4.86 -17.03
N GLN A 99 26.70 -5.21 -17.76
CA GLN A 99 26.60 -5.96 -19.03
C GLN A 99 26.20 -7.43 -18.81
N ASP A 100 26.65 -8.03 -17.71
CA ASP A 100 26.35 -9.42 -17.35
C ASP A 100 25.14 -9.52 -16.41
N ALA A 101 24.04 -8.82 -16.73
CA ALA A 101 22.79 -9.13 -16.05
C ALA A 101 22.43 -10.59 -16.37
N PRO A 102 22.18 -11.48 -15.38
CA PRO A 102 21.73 -12.82 -15.67
C PRO A 102 20.54 -12.75 -16.64
N PRO A 103 20.40 -13.68 -17.60
CA PRO A 103 19.36 -13.63 -18.64
C PRO A 103 17.94 -13.52 -18.08
N TYR A 104 17.76 -13.80 -16.79
CA TYR A 104 16.50 -13.70 -16.08
C TYR A 104 16.46 -12.59 -15.02
N TYR A 105 17.47 -11.73 -14.86
CA TYR A 105 17.50 -10.71 -13.80
C TYR A 105 16.29 -9.76 -13.85
N LEU A 106 15.83 -9.41 -15.06
CA LEU A 106 14.61 -8.62 -15.24
C LEU A 106 13.34 -9.44 -15.02
N TYR A 107 13.32 -10.71 -15.43
CA TYR A 107 12.15 -11.59 -15.35
C TYR A 107 11.92 -12.11 -13.93
N GLU A 108 12.97 -12.57 -13.26
CA GLU A 108 12.96 -13.02 -11.86
C GLU A 108 12.66 -11.87 -10.92
N ASN A 109 13.24 -10.67 -11.14
CA ASN A 109 12.84 -9.52 -10.36
C ASN A 109 11.39 -9.15 -10.66
N ALA A 110 10.98 -8.96 -11.92
CA ALA A 110 9.60 -8.56 -12.22
C ALA A 110 8.57 -9.56 -11.68
N LYS A 111 8.84 -10.86 -11.76
CA LYS A 111 8.00 -11.89 -11.16
C LYS A 111 8.01 -11.80 -9.63
N CYS A 112 9.18 -11.70 -9.00
CA CYS A 112 9.28 -11.55 -7.54
C CYS A 112 8.55 -10.29 -7.06
N LEU A 113 8.70 -9.16 -7.77
CA LEU A 113 8.04 -7.90 -7.44
C LEU A 113 6.53 -8.00 -7.61
N GLU A 114 6.07 -8.69 -8.65
CA GLU A 114 4.64 -8.91 -8.89
C GLU A 114 4.05 -9.86 -7.86
N ASP A 115 4.76 -10.94 -7.50
CA ASP A 115 4.38 -11.88 -6.45
C ASP A 115 4.30 -11.15 -5.09
N GLU A 116 5.28 -10.31 -4.76
CA GLU A 116 5.27 -9.46 -3.57
C GLU A 116 4.10 -8.45 -3.59
N ARG A 117 3.82 -7.83 -4.75
CA ARG A 117 2.70 -6.91 -4.92
C ARG A 117 1.36 -7.61 -4.70
N LEU A 118 1.17 -8.78 -5.29
CA LEU A 118 -0.03 -9.60 -5.15
C LEU A 118 -0.19 -10.05 -3.69
N HIS A 119 0.87 -10.58 -3.08
CA HIS A 119 0.84 -11.00 -1.68
C HIS A 119 0.54 -9.85 -0.72
N GLY A 120 1.15 -8.68 -0.94
CA GLY A 120 0.85 -7.47 -0.18
C GLY A 120 -0.59 -6.97 -0.36
N TYR A 121 -1.18 -7.16 -1.55
CA TYR A 121 -2.59 -6.87 -1.79
C TYR A 121 -3.51 -7.85 -1.05
N GLU A 122 -3.26 -9.15 -1.15
CA GLU A 122 -4.00 -10.20 -0.43
C GLU A 122 -3.97 -9.96 1.08
N MET A 123 -2.81 -9.62 1.64
CA MET A 123 -2.66 -9.32 3.05
C MET A 123 -3.49 -8.10 3.49
N ARG A 124 -3.56 -7.05 2.68
CA ARG A 124 -4.41 -5.89 2.99
C ARG A 124 -5.89 -6.24 2.99
N VAL A 125 -6.34 -7.03 2.01
CA VAL A 125 -7.73 -7.50 1.95
C VAL A 125 -8.05 -8.34 3.19
N LEU A 126 -7.19 -9.31 3.52
CA LEU A 126 -7.37 -10.17 4.69
C LEU A 126 -7.38 -9.37 6.00
N GLN A 127 -6.53 -8.35 6.15
CA GLN A 127 -6.54 -7.47 7.32
C GLN A 127 -7.86 -6.68 7.43
N GLN A 128 -8.43 -6.27 6.30
CA GLN A 128 -9.69 -5.54 6.28
C GLN A 128 -10.87 -6.45 6.62
N ASP A 129 -10.89 -7.66 6.07
CA ASP A 129 -11.88 -8.68 6.41
C ASP A 129 -11.80 -9.07 7.89
N MET A 130 -10.59 -9.22 8.43
CA MET A 130 -10.39 -9.53 9.84
C MET A 130 -10.92 -8.43 10.76
N LYS A 131 -10.73 -7.15 10.38
CA LYS A 131 -11.33 -6.03 11.12
C LYS A 131 -12.85 -6.08 11.11
N ILE A 132 -13.46 -6.38 9.96
CA ILE A 132 -14.92 -6.53 9.85
C ILE A 132 -15.41 -7.67 10.74
N CYS A 133 -14.73 -8.82 10.71
CA CYS A 133 -15.06 -9.95 11.59
C CYS A 133 -14.98 -9.59 13.07
N LEU A 134 -13.92 -8.89 13.50
CA LEU A 134 -13.78 -8.44 14.88
C LEU A 134 -14.92 -7.51 15.30
N THR A 135 -15.28 -6.54 14.47
CA THR A 135 -16.42 -5.66 14.73
C THR A 135 -17.73 -6.44 14.85
N ASN A 136 -17.96 -7.43 13.98
CA ASN A 136 -19.15 -8.27 14.06
C ASN A 136 -19.19 -9.10 15.35
N ILE A 137 -18.05 -9.63 15.80
CA ILE A 137 -17.94 -10.37 17.07
C ILE A 137 -18.28 -9.47 18.25
N GLU A 138 -17.77 -8.23 18.27
CA GLU A 138 -18.09 -7.26 19.33
C GLU A 138 -19.58 -6.93 19.37
N GLN A 139 -20.23 -6.77 18.22
CA GLN A 139 -21.67 -6.54 18.13
C GLN A 139 -22.49 -7.75 18.63
N ILE A 140 -22.07 -8.97 18.30
CA ILE A 140 -22.75 -10.18 18.78
C ILE A 140 -22.63 -10.29 20.30
N LYS A 141 -21.43 -10.07 20.86
CA LYS A 141 -21.22 -10.06 22.32
C LYS A 141 -22.09 -9.02 23.01
N ALA A 142 -22.20 -7.81 22.45
CA ALA A 142 -23.05 -6.78 23.01
C ALA A 142 -24.53 -7.21 23.05
N LYS A 143 -25.02 -7.86 21.99
CA LYS A 143 -26.39 -8.39 21.93
C LYS A 143 -26.63 -9.53 22.91
N GLU A 144 -25.64 -10.39 23.11
CA GLU A 144 -25.69 -11.49 24.08
C GLU A 144 -25.83 -10.95 25.51
N THR A 145 -25.01 -9.97 25.89
CA THR A 145 -25.12 -9.30 27.20
C THR A 145 -26.50 -8.66 27.40
N GLU A 146 -27.04 -8.00 26.38
CA GLU A 146 -28.39 -7.41 26.44
C GLU A 146 -29.49 -8.47 26.62
N GLN A 147 -29.34 -9.64 25.97
CA GLN A 147 -30.26 -10.76 26.16
C GLN A 147 -30.17 -11.36 27.55
N ASP A 148 -28.96 -11.53 28.10
CA ASP A 148 -28.75 -12.03 29.45
C ASP A 148 -29.37 -11.12 30.51
N GLU A 149 -29.24 -9.79 30.34
CA GLU A 149 -29.90 -8.82 31.21
C GLU A 149 -31.43 -8.92 31.15
N LYS A 150 -31.99 -9.07 29.94
CA LYS A 150 -33.43 -9.29 29.76
C LYS A 150 -33.92 -10.56 30.43
N ILE A 151 -33.19 -11.67 30.28
CA ILE A 151 -33.50 -12.96 30.91
C ILE A 151 -33.44 -12.84 32.43
N SER A 152 -32.39 -12.21 32.97
CA SER A 152 -32.24 -11.96 34.41
C SER A 152 -33.40 -11.14 34.97
N ASN A 153 -33.80 -10.07 34.27
CA ASN A 153 -34.95 -9.25 34.66
C ASN A 153 -36.27 -10.03 34.64
N MET A 154 -36.54 -10.83 33.60
CA MET A 154 -37.72 -11.68 33.55
C MET A 154 -37.76 -12.68 34.70
N ARG A 155 -36.61 -13.31 35.01
CA ARG A 155 -36.50 -14.24 36.14
C ARG A 155 -36.80 -13.56 37.47
N ASN A 156 -36.24 -12.37 37.71
CA ASN A 156 -36.51 -11.59 38.92
C ASN A 156 -37.99 -11.20 39.06
N ILE A 157 -38.66 -10.84 37.96
CA ILE A 157 -40.10 -10.54 37.96
C ILE A 157 -40.90 -11.80 38.32
N PHE A 158 -40.58 -12.93 37.68
CA PHE A 158 -41.26 -14.20 37.92
C PHE A 158 -41.12 -14.68 39.38
N GLU A 159 -39.91 -14.61 39.94
CA GLU A 159 -39.65 -14.97 41.34
C GLU A 159 -40.42 -14.08 42.33
N ARG A 160 -40.60 -12.78 42.03
CA ARG A 160 -41.44 -11.88 42.84
C ARG A 160 -42.93 -12.23 42.74
N SER A 161 -43.42 -12.57 41.56
CA SER A 161 -44.81 -12.96 41.36
C SER A 161 -45.17 -14.23 42.14
N ILE A 162 -44.30 -15.24 42.17
CA ILE A 162 -44.51 -16.46 42.97
C ILE A 162 -44.61 -16.13 44.46
N LYS A 163 -43.65 -15.38 45.01
CA LYS A 163 -43.66 -15.00 46.43
C LYS A 163 -44.94 -14.25 46.84
N SER A 164 -45.43 -13.35 45.98
CA SER A 164 -46.68 -12.61 46.24
C SER A 164 -47.96 -13.46 46.19
N GLN A 165 -47.92 -14.64 45.55
CA GLN A 165 -49.04 -15.59 45.54
C GLN A 165 -49.03 -16.49 46.77
N ASP A 166 -47.85 -16.90 47.24
CA ASP A 166 -47.70 -17.70 48.47
C ASP A 166 -48.10 -16.88 49.72
N ASP A 167 -47.72 -15.60 49.79
CA ASP A 167 -48.10 -14.69 50.89
C ASP A 167 -49.63 -14.43 50.98
N ASN A 168 -50.37 -14.61 49.87
CA ASN A 168 -51.82 -14.44 49.83
C ASN A 168 -52.61 -15.72 50.18
N GLN A 169 -51.97 -16.90 50.21
CA GLN A 169 -52.63 -18.15 50.63
C GLN A 169 -52.64 -18.35 52.15
N ASP A 170 -51.73 -17.70 52.89
CA ASP A 170 -51.62 -17.84 54.36
C ASP A 170 -52.61 -16.94 55.15
N THR A 171 -53.35 -16.04 54.50
CA THR A 171 -54.38 -15.21 55.16
C THR A 171 -55.80 -15.77 55.05
N GLY A 172 -55.98 -16.90 54.36
CA GLY A 172 -57.28 -17.51 54.08
C GLY A 172 -57.59 -18.76 54.90
N SER A 173 -57.48 -18.75 56.23
CA SER A 173 -57.93 -19.88 57.04
C SER A 173 -58.40 -19.52 58.45
N TRP A 174 -59.70 -19.81 58.67
CA TRP A 174 -60.43 -19.95 59.94
C TRP A 174 -60.71 -18.71 60.79
N LYS A 175 -61.89 -18.11 60.56
CA LYS A 175 -62.93 -18.06 61.61
C LYS A 175 -64.32 -18.30 61.00
N SER A 176 -64.68 -19.57 60.88
CA SER A 176 -66.06 -20.02 60.82
C SER A 176 -66.68 -19.91 62.22
N SER A 177 -67.75 -19.11 62.29
CA SER A 177 -68.95 -19.32 63.10
C SER A 177 -68.86 -20.18 64.35
N LEU A 178 -69.04 -19.56 65.52
CA LEU A 178 -69.98 -19.93 66.57
C LEU A 178 -70.13 -18.76 67.57
#